data_AF-A0A1C7MQG9-F1
#
_entry.id   AF-A0A1C7MQG9-F1
#
_cell.length_a   1.000
_cell.length_b   1.000
_cell.length_c   1.000
_cell.angle_alpha   90.00
_cell.angle_beta   90.00
_cell.angle_gamma   90.00
#
_symmetry.space_group_name_H-M   'P 1'
#
loop_
_entity.id
_entity.type
_entity.pdbx_description
1 polymer ?
#
loop_
_entity_poly.entity_id
_entity_poly.type
_entity_poly.pdbx_seq_one_letter_code
_entity_poly.pdbx_strand_id
1 'polypeptide(L)'
;MDILVRANISEDPRNRLSEEELLAEMRTVIAAGHLTTGNSLCFILYELARHPDVQERVHAEVSSMLSAVSARGDAEYTMGDLDGMHYILAVLKEALRLHPVVFGPFLYSTIDDVLPLSKPIRTTDGKLLSELPISAGQNVHISISGITGKNTLGQQLFILIGSRLKDIWGPDAHEFRPTRFLDGSVAVKNNFGVFAGLGNFASGGVSCLGWRFAIIEMQTFLVEIMRQFELSLPPADQPEKGMQLPLMVATLP
;
A
#
# COMPACT_ATOMS: atom_id res chain seq x y z
N MET A 1 -14.17 -10.42 -7.83
CA MET A 1 -14.32 -11.83 -8.28
C MET A 1 -15.74 -12.16 -8.74
N ASP A 2 -16.80 -11.60 -8.15
CA ASP A 2 -18.20 -11.84 -8.56
C ASP A 2 -18.50 -11.53 -10.04
N ILE A 3 -17.91 -10.47 -10.61
CA ILE A 3 -18.16 -10.09 -12.02
C ILE A 3 -17.60 -11.09 -13.04
N LEU A 4 -16.43 -11.69 -12.79
CA LEU A 4 -15.83 -12.70 -13.68
C LEU A 4 -16.62 -14.01 -13.62
N VAL A 5 -17.09 -14.39 -12.43
CA VAL A 5 -17.97 -15.55 -12.24
C VAL A 5 -19.29 -15.33 -12.97
N ARG A 6 -19.91 -14.15 -12.81
CA ARG A 6 -21.16 -13.77 -13.50
C ARG A 6 -20.98 -13.73 -15.02
N ALA A 7 -19.88 -13.21 -15.52
CA ALA A 7 -19.58 -13.19 -16.95
C ALA A 7 -19.39 -14.62 -17.49
N ASN A 8 -18.67 -15.48 -16.77
CA ASN A 8 -18.48 -16.87 -17.16
C ASN A 8 -19.80 -17.67 -17.22
N ILE A 9 -20.73 -17.42 -16.30
CA ILE A 9 -22.04 -18.11 -16.26
C ILE A 9 -23.14 -17.40 -17.09
N SER A 10 -22.86 -16.23 -17.68
CA SER A 10 -23.87 -15.44 -18.40
C SER A 10 -24.37 -16.21 -19.62
N GLU A 11 -25.69 -16.33 -19.80
CA GLU A 11 -26.29 -16.91 -21.00
C GLU A 11 -26.30 -15.93 -22.20
N ASP A 12 -26.19 -14.62 -21.96
CA ASP A 12 -26.04 -13.62 -23.01
C ASP A 12 -24.59 -13.65 -23.56
N PRO A 13 -24.38 -13.99 -24.85
CA PRO A 13 -23.05 -14.04 -25.46
C PRO A 13 -22.30 -12.70 -25.39
N ARG A 14 -23.00 -11.56 -25.28
CA ARG A 14 -22.38 -10.22 -25.20
C ARG A 14 -21.73 -9.95 -23.84
N ASN A 15 -22.14 -10.67 -22.81
CA ASN A 15 -21.63 -10.52 -21.44
C ASN A 15 -20.77 -11.71 -21.01
N ARG A 16 -20.56 -12.70 -21.89
CA ARG A 16 -19.78 -13.90 -21.61
C ARG A 16 -18.35 -13.70 -22.09
N LEU A 17 -17.39 -13.87 -21.18
CA LEU A 17 -15.97 -13.91 -21.53
C LEU A 17 -15.65 -15.22 -22.23
N SER A 18 -14.83 -15.16 -23.27
CA SER A 18 -14.18 -16.34 -23.83
C SER A 18 -13.23 -16.98 -22.81
N GLU A 19 -12.89 -18.25 -23.03
CA GLU A 19 -11.93 -18.95 -22.16
C GLU A 19 -10.56 -18.25 -22.16
N GLU A 20 -10.13 -17.71 -23.30
CA GLU A 20 -8.88 -16.96 -23.42
C GLU A 20 -8.91 -15.67 -22.59
N GLU A 21 -9.99 -14.89 -22.68
CA GLU A 21 -10.17 -13.67 -21.89
C GLU A 21 -10.23 -13.99 -20.39
N LEU A 22 -10.94 -15.06 -20.00
CA LEU A 22 -11.00 -15.48 -18.60
C LEU A 22 -9.62 -15.85 -18.06
N LEU A 23 -8.85 -16.63 -18.81
CA LEU A 23 -7.48 -17.01 -18.43
C LEU A 23 -6.56 -15.79 -18.37
N ALA A 24 -6.71 -14.84 -19.29
CA ALA A 24 -5.95 -13.59 -19.28
C ALA A 24 -6.26 -12.77 -18.01
N GLU A 25 -7.53 -12.57 -17.68
CA GLU A 25 -7.95 -11.84 -16.49
C GLU A 25 -7.51 -12.54 -15.19
N MET A 26 -7.60 -13.88 -15.13
CA MET A 26 -7.09 -14.65 -13.99
C MET A 26 -5.59 -14.44 -13.78
N ARG A 27 -4.80 -14.47 -14.86
CA ARG A 27 -3.35 -14.21 -14.80
C ARG A 27 -3.06 -12.81 -14.30
N THR A 28 -3.79 -11.80 -14.80
CA THR A 28 -3.65 -10.40 -14.38
C THR A 28 -3.92 -10.24 -12.88
N VAL A 29 -5.02 -10.80 -12.37
CA VAL A 29 -5.37 -10.71 -10.94
C VAL A 29 -4.33 -11.40 -10.06
N ILE A 30 -3.89 -12.60 -10.43
CA ILE A 30 -2.87 -13.34 -9.67
C ILE A 30 -1.55 -12.56 -9.64
N ALA A 31 -1.09 -12.08 -10.81
CA ALA A 31 0.16 -11.33 -10.90
C ALA A 31 0.12 -10.02 -10.10
N ALA A 32 -0.99 -9.27 -10.20
CA ALA A 32 -1.17 -8.01 -9.50
C ALA A 32 -1.21 -8.20 -7.97
N GLY A 33 -1.92 -9.23 -7.48
CA GLY A 33 -2.03 -9.53 -6.05
C GLY A 33 -0.74 -10.10 -5.45
N HIS A 34 -0.10 -11.05 -6.14
CA HIS A 34 1.02 -11.80 -5.59
C HIS A 34 2.25 -10.93 -5.28
N LEU A 35 2.71 -10.14 -6.24
CA LEU A 35 3.94 -9.35 -6.07
C LEU A 35 3.75 -8.18 -5.10
N THR A 36 2.57 -7.58 -5.07
CA THR A 36 2.30 -6.43 -4.21
C THR A 36 2.13 -6.85 -2.75
N THR A 37 1.31 -7.86 -2.47
CA THR A 37 1.14 -8.39 -1.11
C THR A 37 2.43 -9.01 -0.59
N GLY A 38 3.08 -9.87 -1.39
CA GLY A 38 4.32 -10.55 -0.98
C GLY A 38 5.43 -9.58 -0.59
N ASN A 39 5.69 -8.56 -1.41
CA ASN A 39 6.71 -7.56 -1.09
C ASN A 39 6.31 -6.69 0.12
N SER A 40 5.02 -6.38 0.28
CA SER A 40 4.53 -5.63 1.43
C SER A 40 4.75 -6.41 2.72
N LEU A 41 4.45 -7.73 2.71
CA LEU A 41 4.75 -8.64 3.82
C LEU A 41 6.23 -8.66 4.15
N CYS A 42 7.12 -8.73 3.16
CA CYS A 42 8.56 -8.71 3.41
C CYS A 42 8.99 -7.42 4.15
N PHE A 43 8.47 -6.25 3.76
CA PHE A 43 8.75 -5.00 4.48
C PHE A 43 8.16 -5.00 5.89
N ILE A 44 6.96 -5.54 6.08
CA ILE A 44 6.34 -5.64 7.42
C ILE A 44 7.20 -6.52 8.34
N LEU A 45 7.58 -7.72 7.88
CA LEU A 45 8.42 -8.65 8.64
C LEU A 45 9.79 -8.03 8.95
N TYR A 46 10.37 -7.30 8.00
CA TYR A 46 11.63 -6.57 8.21
C TYR A 46 11.50 -5.52 9.32
N GLU A 47 10.44 -4.70 9.30
CA GLU A 47 10.24 -3.69 10.34
C GLU A 47 9.96 -4.31 11.71
N LEU A 48 9.23 -5.43 11.78
CA LEU A 48 9.02 -6.18 13.02
C LEU A 48 10.33 -6.76 13.58
N ALA A 49 11.19 -7.31 12.73
CA ALA A 49 12.50 -7.82 13.13
C ALA A 49 13.44 -6.71 13.65
N ARG A 50 13.27 -5.47 13.16
CA ARG A 50 14.04 -4.28 13.58
C ARG A 50 13.53 -3.63 14.86
N HIS A 51 12.27 -3.86 15.22
CA HIS A 51 11.60 -3.24 16.36
C HIS A 51 11.03 -4.30 17.30
N PRO A 52 11.87 -4.93 18.15
CA PRO A 52 11.43 -5.95 19.09
C PRO A 52 10.29 -5.52 20.02
N ASP A 53 10.25 -4.23 20.39
CA ASP A 53 9.19 -3.64 21.21
C ASP A 53 7.83 -3.63 20.50
N VAL A 54 7.83 -3.33 19.19
CA VAL A 54 6.62 -3.42 18.35
C VAL A 54 6.21 -4.88 18.19
N GLN A 55 7.17 -5.77 17.93
CA GLN A 55 6.91 -7.19 17.76
C GLN A 55 6.30 -7.83 19.01
N GLU A 56 6.84 -7.53 20.20
CA GLU A 56 6.30 -8.02 21.48
C GLU A 56 4.85 -7.59 21.68
N ARG A 57 4.52 -6.36 21.30
CA ARG A 57 3.16 -5.83 21.41
C ARG A 57 2.20 -6.47 20.40
N VAL A 58 2.65 -6.80 19.19
CA VAL A 58 1.86 -7.61 18.24
C VAL A 58 1.65 -9.01 18.79
N HIS A 59 2.68 -9.66 19.32
CA HIS A 59 2.59 -10.99 19.92
C HIS A 59 1.59 -11.02 21.09
N ALA A 60 1.59 -9.99 21.95
CA ALA A 60 0.63 -9.85 23.03
C ALA A 60 -0.82 -9.71 22.51
N GLU A 61 -1.04 -8.92 21.46
CA GLU A 61 -2.37 -8.77 20.84
C GLU A 61 -2.86 -10.09 20.22
N VAL A 62 -1.99 -10.80 19.50
CA VAL A 62 -2.28 -12.12 18.91
C VAL A 62 -2.63 -13.13 20.00
N SER A 63 -1.83 -13.19 21.07
CA SER A 63 -2.05 -14.11 22.19
C SER A 63 -3.39 -13.85 22.89
N SER A 64 -3.74 -12.57 23.07
CA SER A 64 -5.02 -12.17 23.65
C SER A 64 -6.20 -12.58 22.79
N MET A 65 -6.11 -12.36 21.47
CA MET A 65 -7.15 -12.75 20.51
C MET A 65 -7.35 -14.27 20.51
N LEU A 66 -6.28 -15.06 20.40
CA LEU A 66 -6.35 -16.54 20.40
C LEU A 66 -6.88 -17.11 21.72
N SER A 67 -6.56 -16.47 22.85
CA SER A 67 -7.11 -16.84 24.15
C SER A 67 -8.62 -16.59 24.20
N ALA A 68 -9.10 -15.48 23.63
CA ALA A 68 -10.52 -15.19 23.55
C ALA A 68 -11.26 -16.19 22.64
N VAL A 69 -10.69 -16.55 21.49
CA VAL A 69 -11.22 -17.58 20.58
C VAL A 69 -11.34 -18.93 21.30
N SER A 70 -10.29 -19.34 22.00
CA SER A 70 -10.28 -20.59 22.77
C SER A 70 -11.30 -20.57 23.90
N ALA A 71 -11.48 -19.43 24.59
CA ALA A 71 -12.47 -19.28 25.66
C ALA A 71 -13.93 -19.37 25.15
N ARG A 72 -14.19 -19.04 23.88
CA ARG A 72 -15.50 -19.25 23.24
C ARG A 72 -15.73 -20.72 22.84
N GLY A 73 -14.69 -21.56 22.86
CA GLY A 73 -14.75 -22.94 22.39
C GLY A 73 -14.64 -23.08 20.87
N ASP A 74 -14.20 -22.03 20.17
CA ASP A 74 -14.01 -22.05 18.72
C ASP A 74 -12.66 -22.66 18.35
N ALA A 75 -12.62 -23.43 17.26
CA ALA A 75 -11.38 -24.03 16.76
C ALA A 75 -10.50 -23.07 15.94
N GLU A 76 -11.13 -22.09 15.29
CA GLU A 76 -10.49 -21.11 14.40
C GLU A 76 -11.00 -19.70 14.70
N TYR A 77 -10.16 -18.70 14.48
CA TYR A 77 -10.58 -17.30 14.56
C TYR A 77 -11.33 -16.89 13.29
N THR A 78 -12.20 -15.91 13.42
CA THR A 78 -13.03 -15.39 12.34
C THR A 78 -12.51 -14.05 11.83
N MET A 79 -13.06 -13.56 10.71
CA MET A 79 -12.81 -12.20 10.23
C MET A 79 -13.17 -11.14 11.29
N GLY A 80 -14.22 -11.38 12.08
CA GLY A 80 -14.62 -10.47 13.16
C GLY A 80 -13.60 -10.39 14.30
N ASP A 81 -12.84 -11.47 14.54
CA ASP A 81 -11.74 -11.45 15.50
C ASP A 81 -10.57 -10.61 15.00
N LEU A 82 -10.28 -10.66 13.69
CA LEU A 82 -9.27 -9.82 13.05
C LEU A 82 -9.63 -8.33 13.10
N ASP A 83 -10.91 -7.99 12.92
CA ASP A 83 -11.36 -6.58 12.98
C ASP A 83 -11.01 -5.90 14.33
N GLY A 84 -10.94 -6.68 15.42
CA GLY A 84 -10.57 -6.19 16.75
C GLY A 84 -9.07 -6.00 16.99
N MET A 85 -8.21 -6.46 16.09
CA MET A 85 -6.75 -6.37 16.24
C MET A 85 -6.24 -5.03 15.71
N HIS A 86 -6.37 -3.98 16.52
CA HIS A 86 -6.06 -2.62 16.09
C HIS A 86 -4.56 -2.34 15.98
N TYR A 87 -3.71 -2.98 16.80
CA TYR A 87 -2.28 -2.72 16.81
C TYR A 87 -1.58 -3.36 15.62
N ILE A 88 -1.90 -4.61 15.28
CA ILE A 88 -1.42 -5.26 14.06
C ILE A 88 -1.84 -4.44 12.84
N LEU A 89 -3.10 -3.97 12.79
CA LEU A 89 -3.56 -3.12 11.70
C LEU A 89 -2.79 -1.79 11.62
N ALA A 90 -2.40 -1.22 12.76
CA ALA A 90 -1.54 -0.03 12.82
C ALA A 90 -0.12 -0.31 12.29
N VAL A 91 0.43 -1.49 12.58
CA VAL A 91 1.70 -1.98 12.02
C VAL A 91 1.61 -2.11 10.50
N LEU A 92 0.55 -2.73 9.96
CA LEU A 92 0.34 -2.82 8.51
C LEU A 92 0.30 -1.43 7.87
N LYS A 93 -0.49 -0.50 8.44
CA LYS A 93 -0.62 0.87 7.94
C LYS A 93 0.72 1.60 7.93
N GLU A 94 1.51 1.45 8.98
CA GLU A 94 2.81 2.12 9.10
C GLU A 94 3.87 1.54 8.16
N ALA A 95 3.90 0.22 7.99
CA ALA A 95 4.79 -0.43 7.04
C ALA A 95 4.44 -0.03 5.61
N LEU A 96 3.15 -0.05 5.24
CA LEU A 96 2.67 0.38 3.93
C LEU A 96 2.90 1.88 3.68
N ARG A 97 2.89 2.71 4.73
CA ARG A 97 3.26 4.12 4.63
C ARG A 97 4.74 4.25 4.30
N LEU A 98 5.60 3.62 5.09
CA LEU A 98 7.04 3.75 4.92
C LEU A 98 7.56 3.04 3.68
N HIS A 99 6.97 1.93 3.28
CA HIS A 99 7.47 1.07 2.20
C HIS A 99 6.39 0.80 1.15
N PRO A 100 5.96 1.83 0.40
CA PRO A 100 5.01 1.63 -0.67
C PRO A 100 5.66 0.81 -1.80
N VAL A 101 5.14 -0.40 -2.03
CA VAL A 101 5.62 -1.30 -3.09
C VAL A 101 5.30 -0.76 -4.49
N VAL A 102 4.20 -0.01 -4.60
CA VAL A 102 3.83 0.72 -5.82
C VAL A 102 4.17 2.19 -5.62
N PHE A 103 5.02 2.74 -6.49
CA PHE A 103 5.50 4.12 -6.37
C PHE A 103 4.43 5.17 -6.72
N GLY A 104 3.41 4.77 -7.49
CA GLY A 104 2.17 5.49 -7.73
C GLY A 104 1.64 5.36 -9.16
N PRO A 105 0.41 5.85 -9.41
CA PRO A 105 -0.23 5.69 -10.70
C PRO A 105 0.40 6.59 -11.78
N PHE A 106 0.36 6.07 -13.02
CA PHE A 106 0.63 6.81 -14.24
C PHE A 106 -0.70 7.28 -14.81
N LEU A 107 -0.94 8.59 -14.81
CA LEU A 107 -2.12 9.19 -15.41
C LEU A 107 -1.77 9.80 -16.76
N TYR A 108 -2.71 9.77 -17.69
CA TYR A 108 -2.58 10.38 -19.01
C TYR A 108 -3.71 11.38 -19.20
N SER A 109 -3.37 12.65 -19.45
CA SER A 109 -4.38 13.68 -19.65
C SER A 109 -4.98 13.59 -21.05
N THR A 110 -6.31 13.45 -21.15
CA THR A 110 -7.02 13.47 -22.43
C THR A 110 -7.43 14.87 -22.87
N ILE A 111 -7.40 15.83 -21.95
CA ILE A 111 -7.77 17.23 -22.17
C ILE A 111 -6.74 18.17 -21.54
N ASP A 112 -6.76 19.44 -21.97
CA ASP A 112 -6.07 20.49 -21.23
C ASP A 112 -6.83 20.75 -19.92
N ASP A 113 -6.10 20.79 -18.80
CA ASP A 113 -6.66 21.00 -17.47
C ASP A 113 -5.68 21.79 -16.58
N VAL A 114 -6.13 22.24 -15.42
CA VAL A 114 -5.31 22.95 -14.43
C VAL A 114 -5.45 22.26 -13.08
N LEU A 115 -4.35 21.70 -12.59
CA LEU A 115 -4.30 21.04 -11.29
C LEU A 115 -4.04 22.07 -10.18
N PRO A 116 -4.99 22.29 -9.26
CA PRO A 116 -4.77 23.16 -8.11
C PRO A 116 -3.80 22.51 -7.11
N LEU A 117 -2.85 23.28 -6.61
CA LEU A 117 -1.89 22.82 -5.60
C LEU A 117 -2.39 23.15 -4.20
N SER A 118 -2.34 22.16 -3.30
CA SER A 118 -2.66 22.38 -1.88
C SER A 118 -1.67 23.31 -1.17
N LYS A 119 -0.42 23.36 -1.66
CA LYS A 119 0.62 24.28 -1.25
C LYS A 119 1.35 24.82 -2.47
N PRO A 120 1.63 26.12 -2.55
CA PRO A 120 2.40 26.66 -3.66
C PRO A 120 3.80 26.03 -3.75
N ILE A 121 4.22 25.69 -4.96
CA ILE A 121 5.58 25.18 -5.23
C ILE A 121 6.45 26.28 -5.82
N ARG A 122 7.75 26.23 -5.56
CA ARG A 122 8.72 27.17 -6.16
C ARG A 122 9.42 26.52 -7.34
N THR A 123 9.37 27.16 -8.50
CA THR A 123 10.07 26.70 -9.71
C THR A 123 11.58 26.97 -9.60
N THR A 124 12.36 26.38 -10.51
CA THR A 124 13.81 26.66 -10.66
C THR A 124 14.10 28.14 -10.85
N ASP A 125 13.17 28.86 -11.47
CA ASP A 125 13.29 30.28 -11.78
C ASP A 125 12.79 31.17 -10.62
N GLY A 126 12.50 30.57 -9.48
CA GLY A 126 12.09 31.26 -8.25
C GLY A 126 10.62 31.69 -8.20
N LYS A 127 9.83 31.45 -9.25
CA LYS A 127 8.40 31.77 -9.27
C LYS A 127 7.62 30.81 -8.36
N LEU A 128 6.61 31.33 -7.69
CA LEU A 128 5.66 30.52 -6.94
C LEU A 128 4.48 30.16 -7.84
N LEU A 129 4.14 28.89 -7.91
CA LEU A 129 2.98 28.36 -8.61
C LEU A 129 1.99 27.79 -7.59
N SER A 130 0.74 28.23 -7.66
CA SER A 130 -0.39 27.67 -6.90
C SER A 130 -1.23 26.69 -7.72
N GLU A 131 -0.96 26.62 -9.02
CA GLU A 131 -1.66 25.77 -9.97
C GLU A 131 -0.68 25.27 -11.04
N LEU A 132 -0.94 24.07 -11.56
CA LEU A 132 -0.13 23.43 -12.58
C LEU A 132 -0.99 23.17 -13.82
N PRO A 133 -0.74 23.87 -14.95
CA PRO A 133 -1.38 23.51 -16.20
C PRO A 133 -0.89 22.14 -16.67
N ILE A 134 -1.83 21.30 -17.11
CA ILE A 134 -1.61 19.98 -17.68
C ILE A 134 -2.17 20.02 -19.11
N SER A 135 -1.34 19.69 -20.08
CA SER A 135 -1.79 19.64 -21.48
C SER A 135 -2.38 18.27 -21.83
N ALA A 136 -3.31 18.25 -22.78
CA ALA A 136 -3.76 17.04 -23.43
C ALA A 136 -2.56 16.27 -24.01
N GLY A 137 -2.50 14.98 -23.75
CA GLY A 137 -1.37 14.12 -24.12
C GLY A 137 -0.25 14.03 -23.09
N GLN A 138 -0.33 14.78 -21.99
CA GLN A 138 0.71 14.77 -20.95
C GLN A 138 0.57 13.57 -20.00
N ASN A 139 1.69 12.90 -19.72
CA ASN A 139 1.79 11.92 -18.65
C ASN A 139 2.02 12.61 -17.31
N VAL A 140 1.23 12.25 -16.31
CA VAL A 140 1.27 12.78 -14.95
C VAL A 140 1.58 11.63 -14.00
N HIS A 141 2.71 11.72 -13.32
CA HIS A 141 3.19 10.68 -12.42
C HIS A 141 2.91 11.13 -10.99
N ILE A 142 2.23 10.29 -10.22
CA ILE A 142 1.97 10.58 -8.81
C ILE A 142 2.96 9.76 -7.98
N SER A 143 3.68 10.41 -7.06
CA SER A 143 4.61 9.75 -6.14
C SER A 143 3.96 9.54 -4.77
N ILE A 144 3.71 8.28 -4.42
CA ILE A 144 3.22 7.85 -3.11
C ILE A 144 4.33 7.99 -2.06
N SER A 145 5.57 7.59 -2.39
CA SER A 145 6.69 7.58 -1.43
C SER A 145 7.19 8.99 -1.06
N GLY A 146 6.93 9.99 -1.90
CA GLY A 146 7.37 11.37 -1.65
C GLY A 146 8.87 11.58 -1.65
N ILE A 147 9.64 10.77 -2.38
CA ILE A 147 11.09 10.98 -2.48
C ILE A 147 11.32 12.20 -3.36
N THR A 148 11.79 13.29 -2.75
CA THR A 148 12.27 14.48 -3.47
C THR A 148 13.66 14.20 -4.04
N GLY A 149 13.73 13.36 -5.08
CA GLY A 149 14.94 13.16 -5.86
C GLY A 149 14.90 14.05 -7.09
N LYS A 150 15.99 14.78 -7.39
CA LYS A 150 16.18 15.37 -8.72
C LYS A 150 16.37 14.22 -9.71
N ASN A 151 15.33 13.84 -10.43
CA ASN A 151 15.43 12.89 -11.54
C ASN A 151 15.57 13.65 -12.86
N THR A 152 16.66 13.32 -13.56
CA THR A 152 17.16 13.89 -14.82
C THR A 152 16.38 13.42 -16.06
N LEU A 153 15.11 13.01 -15.91
CA LEU A 153 14.29 12.49 -17.00
C LEU A 153 13.30 13.57 -17.41
N GLY A 154 13.70 14.35 -18.41
CA GLY A 154 12.89 15.41 -18.99
C GLY A 154 11.51 14.89 -19.41
N GLN A 155 10.49 15.72 -19.14
CA GLN A 155 9.07 15.59 -19.52
C GLN A 155 8.12 14.84 -18.56
N GLN A 156 8.54 14.40 -17.37
CA GLN A 156 7.61 13.81 -16.38
C GLN A 156 7.28 14.78 -15.24
N LEU A 157 5.99 15.04 -15.01
CA LEU A 157 5.49 15.83 -13.89
C LEU A 157 5.21 14.92 -12.69
N PHE A 158 5.84 15.18 -11.54
CA PHE A 158 5.65 14.41 -10.30
C PHE A 158 4.76 15.16 -9.29
N ILE A 159 3.62 14.56 -8.92
CA ILE A 159 2.76 15.05 -7.82
C ILE A 159 3.12 14.28 -6.54
N LEU A 160 3.52 14.99 -5.49
CA LEU A 160 3.95 14.36 -4.24
C LEU A 160 2.78 14.17 -3.29
N ILE A 161 2.54 12.92 -2.88
CA ILE A 161 1.53 12.52 -1.88
C ILE A 161 2.23 12.08 -0.57
N GLY A 162 3.49 12.47 -0.46
CA GLY A 162 4.53 11.72 0.22
C GLY A 162 4.15 11.19 1.60
N SER A 163 4.12 9.87 1.67
CA SER A 163 4.11 9.10 2.91
C SER A 163 5.23 9.48 3.89
N ARG A 164 6.26 10.21 3.44
CA ARG A 164 7.42 10.66 4.25
C ARG A 164 7.55 12.19 4.36
N LEU A 165 6.55 12.96 3.92
CA LEU A 165 6.60 14.42 4.06
C LEU A 165 6.39 14.82 5.51
N LYS A 166 7.38 15.51 6.09
CA LYS A 166 7.34 15.98 7.49
C LYS A 166 6.18 16.93 7.78
N ASP A 167 5.78 17.70 6.78
CA ASP A 167 4.61 18.58 6.83
C ASP A 167 3.28 17.84 7.04
N ILE A 168 3.22 16.55 6.67
CA ILE A 168 2.02 15.72 6.78
C ILE A 168 2.15 14.76 7.97
N TRP A 169 3.31 14.12 8.11
CA TRP A 169 3.54 13.01 9.03
C TRP A 169 4.33 13.39 10.29
N GLY A 170 4.74 14.66 10.42
CA GLY A 170 5.51 15.15 11.55
C GLY A 170 7.04 15.05 11.37
N PRO A 171 7.82 15.55 12.34
CA PRO A 171 9.28 15.54 12.24
C PRO A 171 9.87 14.13 12.13
N ASP A 172 9.17 13.12 12.68
CA ASP A 172 9.50 11.70 12.66
C ASP A 172 8.91 10.95 11.44
N ALA A 173 8.62 11.65 10.33
CA ALA A 173 8.03 11.05 9.13
C ALA A 173 8.85 9.90 8.50
N HIS A 174 10.12 9.75 8.86
CA HIS A 174 10.97 8.67 8.38
C HIS A 174 11.05 7.48 9.35
N GLU A 175 10.50 7.63 10.55
CA GLU A 175 10.54 6.62 11.61
C GLU A 175 9.35 5.66 11.51
N PHE A 176 9.58 4.39 11.81
CA PHE A 176 8.55 3.37 11.91
C PHE A 176 7.87 3.44 13.29
N ARG A 177 6.69 4.05 13.35
CA ARG A 177 5.93 4.29 14.59
C ARG A 177 4.45 3.92 14.42
N PRO A 178 4.07 2.64 14.59
CA PRO A 178 2.69 2.18 14.42
C PRO A 178 1.66 2.95 15.26
N THR A 179 2.04 3.41 16.45
CA THR A 179 1.14 4.14 17.36
C THR A 179 0.56 5.42 16.75
N ARG A 180 1.14 5.97 15.68
CA ARG A 180 0.60 7.14 14.98
C ARG A 180 -0.82 6.94 14.45
N PHE A 181 -1.17 5.70 14.12
CA PHE A 181 -2.52 5.34 13.65
C PHE A 181 -3.51 5.05 14.80
N LEU A 182 -3.07 5.21 16.04
CA LEU A 182 -3.86 4.93 17.25
C LEU A 182 -4.03 6.16 18.15
N ASP A 183 -3.01 7.02 18.21
CA ASP A 183 -2.97 8.20 19.09
C ASP A 183 -3.62 9.47 18.48
N GLY A 184 -4.13 9.38 17.25
CA GLY A 184 -4.71 10.51 16.53
C GLY A 184 -3.68 11.56 16.08
N SER A 185 -2.38 11.27 16.18
CA SER A 185 -1.30 12.17 15.74
C SER A 185 -1.24 12.32 14.22
N VAL A 186 -1.78 11.36 13.48
CA VAL A 186 -2.00 11.50 12.04
C VAL A 186 -3.16 12.46 11.84
N ALA A 187 -2.86 13.65 11.30
CA ALA A 187 -3.89 14.51 10.75
C ALA A 187 -4.56 13.74 9.61
N VAL A 188 -5.72 13.14 9.87
CA VAL A 188 -6.63 12.55 8.85
C VAL A 188 -7.26 13.67 8.02
N LYS A 189 -6.44 14.60 7.52
CA LYS A 189 -6.84 15.63 6.57
C LYS A 189 -6.64 15.17 5.12
N ASN A 190 -5.89 14.08 4.91
CA ASN A 190 -5.63 13.51 3.60
C ASN A 190 -6.45 12.23 3.40
N ASN A 191 -7.64 12.37 2.82
CA ASN A 191 -8.45 11.24 2.34
C ASN A 191 -8.01 10.84 0.92
N PHE A 192 -6.71 10.58 0.72
CA PHE A 192 -6.17 10.35 -0.62
C PHE A 192 -6.50 8.96 -1.16
N GLY A 193 -6.42 7.93 -0.31
CA GLY A 193 -6.63 6.54 -0.71
C GLY A 193 -7.66 5.80 0.13
N VAL A 194 -8.17 4.70 -0.43
CA VAL A 194 -9.27 3.90 0.15
C VAL A 194 -8.93 3.22 1.49
N PHE A 195 -7.64 3.14 1.84
CA PHE A 195 -7.18 2.53 3.06
C PHE A 195 -6.29 3.49 3.86
N ALA A 196 -6.76 3.87 5.06
CA ALA A 196 -6.04 4.73 6.01
C ALA A 196 -5.56 6.08 5.43
N GLY A 197 -6.20 6.58 4.37
CA GLY A 197 -5.75 7.79 3.67
C GLY A 197 -4.43 7.62 2.91
N LEU A 198 -3.90 6.40 2.82
CA LEU A 198 -2.64 6.07 2.15
C LEU A 198 -2.86 5.83 0.66
N GLY A 199 -1.92 6.30 -0.18
CA GLY A 199 -2.00 6.15 -1.63
C GLY A 199 -1.79 4.75 -2.19
N ASN A 200 -1.41 3.78 -1.34
CA ASN A 200 -1.03 2.42 -1.75
C ASN A 200 -2.08 1.70 -2.58
N PHE A 201 -3.37 1.96 -2.29
CA PHE A 201 -4.49 1.33 -2.96
C PHE A 201 -5.28 2.30 -3.85
N ALA A 202 -4.72 3.47 -4.16
CA ALA A 202 -5.35 4.55 -4.91
C ALA A 202 -6.75 4.95 -4.36
N SER A 203 -7.52 5.72 -5.12
CA SER A 203 -8.91 6.08 -4.81
C SER A 203 -9.75 6.30 -6.08
N GLY A 204 -11.05 6.49 -5.90
CA GLY A 204 -12.00 6.72 -7.00
C GLY A 204 -12.14 5.51 -7.92
N GLY A 205 -12.42 5.76 -9.20
CA GLY A 205 -12.64 4.71 -10.21
C GLY A 205 -11.41 3.83 -10.53
N VAL A 206 -10.24 4.18 -9.99
CA VAL A 206 -8.98 3.43 -10.15
C VAL A 206 -8.49 2.83 -8.82
N SER A 207 -9.35 2.79 -7.79
CA SER A 207 -9.00 2.13 -6.53
C SER A 207 -8.66 0.66 -6.75
N CYS A 208 -7.67 0.16 -6.03
CA CYS A 208 -7.26 -1.24 -6.09
C CYS A 208 -8.45 -2.15 -5.78
N LEU A 209 -8.83 -2.99 -6.73
CA LEU A 209 -9.94 -3.94 -6.58
C LEU A 209 -9.75 -4.88 -5.39
N GLY A 210 -8.50 -5.27 -5.12
CA GLY A 210 -8.13 -6.27 -4.13
C GLY A 210 -7.81 -5.72 -2.74
N TRP A 211 -7.98 -4.42 -2.47
CA TRP A 211 -7.44 -3.81 -1.24
C TRP A 211 -7.92 -4.50 0.05
N ARG A 212 -9.21 -4.87 0.15
CA ARG A 212 -9.74 -5.56 1.34
C ARG A 212 -9.13 -6.94 1.50
N PHE A 213 -9.03 -7.68 0.39
CA PHE A 213 -8.43 -9.01 0.38
C PHE A 213 -6.96 -8.92 0.81
N ALA A 214 -6.20 -7.98 0.27
CA ALA A 214 -4.79 -7.79 0.62
C ALA A 214 -4.59 -7.47 2.11
N ILE A 215 -5.41 -6.59 2.69
CA ILE A 215 -5.31 -6.27 4.13
C ILE A 215 -5.63 -7.49 5.00
N ILE A 216 -6.70 -8.21 4.67
CA ILE A 216 -7.08 -9.44 5.40
C ILE A 216 -5.98 -10.49 5.27
N GLU A 217 -5.49 -10.75 4.04
CA GLU A 217 -4.42 -11.70 3.77
C GLU A 217 -3.17 -11.36 4.57
N MET A 218 -2.72 -10.10 4.53
CA MET A 218 -1.55 -9.66 5.31
C MET A 218 -1.77 -9.81 6.81
N GLN A 219 -2.96 -9.47 7.30
CA GLN A 219 -3.27 -9.54 8.73
C GLN A 219 -3.31 -10.99 9.22
N THR A 220 -4.02 -11.87 8.52
CA THR A 220 -4.06 -13.32 8.79
C THR A 220 -2.66 -13.91 8.74
N PHE A 221 -1.86 -13.56 7.73
CA PHE A 221 -0.48 -14.04 7.61
C PHE A 221 0.36 -13.64 8.82
N LEU A 222 0.29 -12.37 9.25
CA LEU A 222 1.03 -11.93 10.43
C LEU A 222 0.54 -12.60 11.71
N VAL A 223 -0.75 -12.85 11.87
CA VAL A 223 -1.27 -13.62 13.02
C VAL A 223 -0.62 -14.99 13.06
N GLU A 224 -0.56 -15.71 11.93
CA GLU A 224 0.04 -17.05 11.86
C GLU A 224 1.55 -17.06 12.09
N ILE A 225 2.27 -16.03 11.61
CA ILE A 225 3.71 -15.92 11.88
C ILE A 225 3.95 -15.57 13.36
N MET A 226 3.27 -14.56 13.89
CA MET A 226 3.52 -14.03 15.23
C MET A 226 3.08 -14.97 16.35
N ARG A 227 2.16 -15.91 16.11
CA ARG A 227 1.80 -16.94 17.11
C ARG A 227 2.84 -18.06 17.25
N GLN A 228 3.77 -18.20 16.30
CA GLN A 228 4.70 -19.34 16.22
C GLN A 228 6.17 -18.92 16.20
N PHE A 229 6.47 -17.71 15.75
CA PHE A 229 7.84 -17.29 15.47
C PHE A 229 8.16 -15.94 16.10
N GLU A 230 9.41 -15.82 16.54
CA GLU A 230 10.06 -14.56 16.86
C GLU A 230 11.05 -14.23 15.73
N LEU A 231 10.97 -13.02 15.20
CA LEU A 231 11.75 -12.51 14.08
C LEU A 231 12.95 -11.73 14.59
N SER A 232 14.11 -11.97 13.97
CA SER A 232 15.34 -11.22 14.20
C SER A 232 16.03 -10.94 12.88
N LEU A 233 16.81 -9.86 12.84
CA LEU A 233 17.72 -9.60 11.73
C LEU A 233 18.82 -10.66 11.68
N PRO A 234 19.38 -10.94 10.49
CA PRO A 234 20.57 -11.76 10.40
C PRO A 234 21.72 -11.13 11.22
N PRO A 235 22.68 -11.94 11.70
CA PRO A 235 23.81 -11.41 12.46
C PRO A 235 24.63 -10.44 11.60
N ALA A 236 25.27 -9.45 12.25
CA ALA A 236 25.91 -8.31 11.60
C ALA A 236 27.09 -8.66 10.66
N ASP A 237 27.56 -9.90 10.67
CA ASP A 237 28.59 -10.43 9.77
C ASP A 237 28.04 -10.79 8.38
N GLN A 238 26.72 -10.83 8.22
CA GLN A 238 26.06 -11.01 6.94
C GLN A 238 25.53 -9.65 6.44
N PRO A 239 25.95 -9.18 5.25
CA PRO A 239 25.43 -7.93 4.73
C PRO A 239 23.92 -8.05 4.51
N GLU A 240 23.15 -7.04 4.93
CA GLU A 240 21.77 -6.88 4.50
C GLU A 240 21.77 -6.85 2.97
N LYS A 241 21.37 -7.96 2.34
CA LYS A 241 21.04 -7.94 0.92
C LYS A 241 19.81 -7.05 0.82
N GLY A 242 20.03 -5.79 0.44
CA GLY A 242 18.96 -4.80 0.33
C GLY A 242 17.78 -5.42 -0.42
N MET A 243 16.58 -5.28 0.15
CA MET A 243 15.41 -5.93 -0.41
C MET A 243 15.17 -5.38 -1.81
N GLN A 244 15.46 -6.20 -2.81
CA GLN A 244 15.30 -5.82 -4.20
C GLN A 244 13.82 -5.91 -4.54
N LEU A 245 13.15 -4.77 -4.59
CA LEU A 245 11.87 -4.69 -5.29
C LEU A 245 12.14 -5.04 -6.77
N PRO A 246 11.58 -6.12 -7.31
CA PRO A 246 11.65 -6.36 -8.74
C PRO A 246 10.89 -5.23 -9.43
N LEU A 247 11.62 -4.23 -9.93
CA LEU A 247 11.04 -3.20 -10.78
C LEU A 247 10.72 -3.88 -12.12
N MET A 248 9.48 -4.32 -12.30
CA MET A 248 9.01 -4.67 -13.64
C MET A 248 8.91 -3.39 -14.45
N VAL A 249 10.02 -3.00 -15.08
CA VAL A 249 9.97 -2.14 -16.25
C VAL A 249 9.39 -3.01 -17.35
N ALA A 250 8.09 -2.91 -17.57
CA ALA A 250 7.50 -3.40 -18.81
C ALA A 250 8.10 -2.55 -19.94
N THR A 251 9.16 -3.03 -20.56
CA THR A 251 9.58 -2.53 -21.87
C THR A 251 8.49 -2.94 -22.83
N LEU A 252 7.58 -2.01 -23.14
CA LEU A 252 6.72 -2.16 -24.30
C LEU A 252 7.63 -2.21 -25.55
N PRO A 253 7.40 -3.15 -26.48
CA PRO A 253 8.11 -3.21 -27.75
C PRO A 253 7.86 -1.98 -28.62
#